data_AF-A0A4R4X8E4-F1
#
_entry.id   AF-A0A4R4X8E4-F1
#
_cell.length_a   1.000
_cell.length_b   1.000
_cell.length_c   1.000
_cell.angle_alpha   90.00
_cell.angle_beta   90.00
_cell.angle_gamma   90.00
#
_symmetry.space_group_name_H-M   'P 1'
#
loop_
_entity.id
_entity.type
_entity.pdbx_description
1 polymer ?
#
loop_
_entity_poly.entity_id
_entity_poly.type
_entity_poly.pdbx_seq_one_letter_code
_entity_poly.pdbx_strand_id
1 'polypeptide(L)'
;MDLMEYQAKELFARYGVPVTLGRVIEDPADAATAAEELGGRVVVKAQVKTGGRGKAGGVKLAGSPAEAVDKAGEILGMDIKGHTVRRVLLAPAADIAEEYYFSFLVDRANRDYLCIASTEGGVEIEEVAHTNPDAIARVAIDPAVGVDDAKAAEIVAAAGFPAGAEDVVRKLWDVFVAEDASLVEVNPLVKLGDGTLEALDGKVSLDDNASYRHADHAGFEDKAAADPLEAAAQDKGLNYVKLDGSVGIIGNGAGLVMSTLDVVAYAGEEFGGVKPANFLDIGGGASAEVMANGLGIILGDAQVRSVFVNVFGGITACDAVSNGIVQALAVLGDKADKPLVVRLDGNNVDEGRRILARANHPLVTVVDTMDGAAARAAELAAQN
;
A
#
# COMPACT_ATOMS: atom_id res chain seq x y z
N MET A 1 -2.37 2.63 -5.91
CA MET A 1 -2.14 3.75 -4.97
C MET A 1 -3.35 3.98 -4.09
N ASP A 2 -3.17 4.04 -2.76
CA ASP A 2 -4.24 4.42 -1.84
C ASP A 2 -4.25 5.92 -1.54
N LEU A 3 -5.44 6.51 -1.49
CA LEU A 3 -5.67 7.91 -1.12
C LEU A 3 -5.87 8.07 0.40
N MET A 4 -5.49 9.23 0.93
CA MET A 4 -5.95 9.66 2.26
C MET A 4 -7.41 10.10 2.20
N GLU A 5 -8.11 10.09 3.34
CA GLU A 5 -9.53 10.48 3.42
C GLU A 5 -9.78 11.86 2.79
N TYR A 6 -8.97 12.88 3.13
CA TYR A 6 -9.19 14.22 2.56
C TYR A 6 -9.10 14.24 1.02
N GLN A 7 -8.17 13.46 0.45
CA GLN A 7 -7.99 13.34 -1.00
C GLN A 7 -9.17 12.60 -1.64
N ALA A 8 -9.64 11.53 -1.01
CA ALA A 8 -10.84 10.83 -1.45
C ALA A 8 -12.06 11.77 -1.44
N LYS A 9 -12.22 12.59 -0.40
CA LYS A 9 -13.32 13.57 -0.29
C LYS A 9 -13.21 14.68 -1.34
N GLU A 10 -12.02 15.21 -1.60
CA GLU A 10 -11.79 16.17 -2.69
C GLU A 10 -12.10 15.55 -4.05
N LEU A 11 -11.68 14.30 -4.26
CA LEU A 11 -12.01 13.54 -5.46
C LEU A 11 -13.53 13.37 -5.62
N PHE A 12 -14.23 12.93 -4.58
CA PHE A 12 -15.69 12.83 -4.55
C PHE A 12 -16.37 14.17 -4.90
N ALA A 13 -15.90 15.28 -4.34
CA ALA A 13 -16.43 16.61 -4.63
C ALA A 13 -16.28 16.99 -6.13
N ARG A 14 -15.17 16.62 -6.79
CA ARG A 14 -14.96 16.87 -8.23
C ARG A 14 -16.01 16.18 -9.11
N TYR A 15 -16.55 15.05 -8.66
CA TYR A 15 -17.59 14.28 -9.35
C TYR A 15 -19.01 14.61 -8.83
N GLY A 16 -19.14 15.62 -7.96
CA GLY A 16 -20.43 16.06 -7.45
C GLY A 16 -21.09 15.09 -6.46
N VAL A 17 -20.33 14.14 -5.92
CA VAL A 17 -20.76 13.34 -4.76
C VAL A 17 -20.91 14.30 -3.57
N PRO A 18 -22.06 14.31 -2.87
CA PRO A 18 -22.25 15.19 -1.73
C PRO A 18 -21.23 14.89 -0.63
N VAL A 19 -20.45 15.89 -0.26
CA VAL A 19 -19.39 15.78 0.73
C VAL A 19 -19.11 17.13 1.37
N THR A 20 -18.91 17.13 2.68
CA THR A 20 -18.42 18.29 3.41
C THR A 20 -16.91 18.22 3.49
N LEU A 21 -16.24 19.14 2.79
CA LEU A 21 -14.79 19.28 2.83
C LEU A 21 -14.34 19.86 4.17
N GLY A 22 -13.20 19.38 4.64
CA GLY A 22 -12.57 19.86 5.87
C GLY A 22 -11.40 20.80 5.61
N ARG A 23 -10.53 20.90 6.62
CA ARG A 23 -9.24 21.57 6.58
C ARG A 23 -8.16 20.61 7.02
N VAL A 24 -7.11 20.46 6.21
CA VAL A 24 -5.93 19.68 6.58
C VAL A 24 -4.92 20.60 7.24
N ILE A 25 -4.36 20.15 8.36
CA ILE A 25 -3.30 20.85 9.09
C ILE A 25 -2.16 19.89 9.41
N GLU A 26 -0.96 20.44 9.57
CA GLU A 26 0.24 19.71 9.99
C GLU A 26 0.79 20.22 11.34
N ASP A 27 0.37 21.41 11.78
CA ASP A 27 0.70 21.99 13.08
C ASP A 27 -0.57 22.10 13.94
N PRO A 28 -0.57 21.61 15.20
CA PRO A 28 -1.72 21.78 16.11
C PRO A 28 -2.17 23.24 16.27
N ALA A 29 -1.27 24.22 16.15
CA ALA A 29 -1.58 25.64 16.30
C ALA A 29 -2.58 26.15 15.25
N ASP A 30 -2.61 25.53 14.07
CA ASP A 30 -3.54 25.90 12.99
C ASP A 30 -4.97 25.38 13.22
N ALA A 31 -5.15 24.46 14.18
CA ALA A 31 -6.43 23.80 14.43
C ALA A 31 -7.53 24.76 14.91
N ALA A 32 -7.18 25.79 15.68
CA ALA A 32 -8.14 26.76 16.19
C ALA A 32 -8.80 27.54 15.04
N THR A 33 -7.98 28.12 14.16
CA THR A 33 -8.47 28.88 12.99
C THR A 33 -9.28 27.97 12.05
N ALA A 34 -8.77 26.78 11.76
CA ALA A 34 -9.50 25.81 10.94
C ALA A 34 -10.85 25.42 11.56
N ALA A 35 -10.93 25.22 12.88
CA ALA A 35 -12.18 24.94 13.56
C ALA A 35 -13.16 26.12 13.50
N GLU A 36 -12.69 27.36 13.66
CA GLU A 36 -13.52 28.57 13.55
C GLU A 36 -14.14 28.71 12.16
N GLU A 37 -13.35 28.51 11.10
CA GLU A 37 -13.85 28.52 9.71
C GLU A 37 -14.91 27.46 9.45
N LEU A 38 -14.85 26.34 10.17
CA LEU A 38 -15.75 25.20 10.05
C LEU A 38 -16.95 25.26 11.00
N GLY A 39 -17.16 26.38 11.69
CA GLY A 39 -18.31 26.59 12.59
C GLY A 39 -18.08 26.22 14.06
N GLY A 40 -16.84 26.00 14.46
CA GLY A 40 -16.39 25.85 15.84
C GLY A 40 -16.28 24.40 16.32
N ARG A 41 -17.36 23.61 16.20
CA ARG A 41 -17.37 22.19 16.62
C ARG A 41 -16.93 21.30 15.46
N VAL A 42 -15.85 20.55 15.66
CA VAL A 42 -15.21 19.75 14.60
C VAL A 42 -14.84 18.35 15.08
N VAL A 43 -14.63 17.45 14.13
CA VAL A 43 -13.98 16.16 14.34
C VAL A 43 -12.57 16.24 13.78
N VAL A 44 -11.56 15.91 14.59
CA VAL A 44 -10.15 15.83 14.20
C VAL A 44 -9.83 14.38 13.85
N LYS A 45 -9.41 14.14 12.60
CA LYS A 45 -9.17 12.80 12.04
C LYS A 45 -7.74 12.64 11.54
N ALA A 46 -7.02 11.65 12.04
CA ALA A 46 -5.73 11.23 11.55
C ALA A 46 -5.79 10.90 10.05
N GLN A 47 -4.83 11.42 9.28
CA GLN A 47 -4.70 11.11 7.86
C GLN A 47 -3.57 10.10 7.67
N VAL A 48 -3.95 8.84 7.55
CA VAL A 48 -3.08 7.69 7.28
C VAL A 48 -3.80 6.74 6.34
N LYS A 49 -3.06 5.97 5.53
CA LYS A 49 -3.59 5.06 4.51
C LYS A 49 -4.06 3.70 5.07
N THR A 50 -4.52 3.69 6.32
CA THR A 50 -5.03 2.48 6.99
C THR A 50 -6.38 2.75 7.65
N GLY A 51 -7.25 1.74 7.64
CA GLY A 51 -8.51 1.71 8.38
C GLY A 51 -8.34 1.48 9.89
N GLY A 52 -9.45 1.56 10.65
CA GLY A 52 -9.47 1.38 12.10
C GLY A 52 -8.95 2.57 12.93
N ARG A 53 -8.84 3.76 12.32
CA ARG A 53 -8.30 4.98 12.97
C ARG A 53 -9.04 5.35 14.24
N GLY A 54 -10.37 5.23 14.26
CA GLY A 54 -11.20 5.52 15.43
C GLY A 54 -10.86 4.62 16.63
N LYS A 55 -10.73 3.30 16.40
CA LYS A 55 -10.33 2.32 17.44
C LYS A 55 -8.91 2.59 17.97
N ALA A 56 -8.03 3.15 17.14
CA ALA A 56 -6.67 3.55 17.53
C ALA A 56 -6.57 4.94 18.20
N GLY A 57 -7.70 5.64 18.41
CA GLY A 57 -7.71 6.99 18.98
C GLY A 57 -7.36 8.11 17.99
N GLY A 58 -7.27 7.80 16.69
CA GLY A 58 -7.01 8.75 15.62
C GLY A 58 -8.21 9.58 15.17
N VAL A 59 -9.37 9.46 15.81
CA VAL A 59 -10.57 10.26 15.50
C VAL A 59 -11.13 10.80 16.82
N LYS A 60 -11.19 12.12 16.96
CA LYS A 60 -11.64 12.78 18.19
C LYS A 60 -12.56 13.96 17.90
N LEU A 61 -13.68 14.04 18.62
CA LEU A 61 -14.57 15.20 18.58
C LEU A 61 -13.96 16.33 19.43
N ALA A 62 -13.96 17.54 18.91
CA ALA A 62 -13.61 18.77 19.61
C ALA A 62 -14.83 19.72 19.63
N GLY A 63 -15.26 20.09 20.83
CA GLY A 63 -16.40 20.97 21.07
C GLY A 63 -16.12 22.45 20.85
N SER A 64 -14.86 22.85 20.70
CA SER A 64 -14.44 24.24 20.52
C SER A 64 -13.12 24.36 19.76
N PRO A 65 -12.78 25.54 19.21
CA PRO A 65 -11.47 25.79 18.60
C PRO A 65 -10.27 25.49 19.51
N ALA A 66 -10.38 25.78 20.81
CA ALA A 66 -9.32 25.47 21.78
C ALA A 66 -9.14 23.96 21.96
N GLU A 67 -10.26 23.22 22.07
CA GLU A 67 -10.20 21.75 22.17
C GLU A 67 -9.69 21.13 20.86
N ALA A 68 -9.92 21.75 19.70
CA ALA A 68 -9.39 21.27 18.42
C ALA A 68 -7.86 21.28 18.41
N VAL A 69 -7.21 22.29 19.02
CA VAL A 69 -5.75 22.34 19.19
C VAL A 69 -5.27 21.18 20.06
N ASP A 70 -5.92 20.95 21.21
CA ASP A 70 -5.57 19.84 22.10
C ASP A 70 -5.71 18.49 21.39
N LYS A 71 -6.82 18.26 20.67
CA LYS A 71 -7.05 17.00 19.94
C LYS A 71 -6.10 16.81 18.76
N ALA A 72 -5.76 17.87 18.05
CA ALA A 72 -4.75 17.82 16.99
C ALA A 72 -3.37 17.47 17.57
N GLY A 73 -2.98 18.07 18.70
CA GLY A 73 -1.73 17.77 19.40
C GLY A 73 -1.66 16.35 19.97
N GLU A 74 -2.80 15.79 20.39
CA GLU A 74 -2.88 14.38 20.82
C GLU A 74 -2.75 13.39 19.64
N ILE A 75 -3.13 13.78 18.43
CA ILE A 75 -3.19 12.89 17.25
C ILE A 75 -1.93 12.97 16.39
N LEU A 76 -1.39 14.18 16.18
CA LEU A 76 -0.19 14.38 15.38
C LEU A 76 1.02 13.69 16.04
N GLY A 77 1.77 12.93 15.24
CA GLY A 77 2.90 12.12 15.70
C GLY A 77 2.54 10.75 16.26
N MET A 78 1.26 10.40 16.41
CA MET A 78 0.87 9.03 16.78
C MET A 78 1.30 8.02 15.72
N ASP A 79 1.63 6.80 16.15
CA ASP A 79 1.75 5.66 15.24
C ASP A 79 0.41 4.90 15.19
N ILE A 80 -0.15 4.75 14.00
CA ILE A 80 -1.35 3.95 13.74
C ILE A 80 -0.95 2.80 12.82
N LYS A 81 -0.74 1.62 13.40
CA LYS A 81 -0.38 0.39 12.67
C LYS A 81 0.89 0.57 11.80
N GLY A 82 1.91 1.25 12.32
CA GLY A 82 3.16 1.53 11.59
C GLY A 82 3.12 2.80 10.72
N HIS A 83 2.00 3.52 10.70
CA HIS A 83 1.88 4.80 10.00
C HIS A 83 1.93 5.96 10.99
N THR A 84 3.02 6.74 10.94
CA THR A 84 3.12 7.99 11.69
C THR A 84 2.17 9.05 11.13
N VAL A 85 1.30 9.58 11.98
CA VAL A 85 0.35 10.64 11.62
C VAL A 85 1.09 11.98 11.47
N ARG A 86 1.28 12.45 10.24
CA ARG A 86 1.94 13.73 9.95
C ARG A 86 0.98 14.90 9.73
N ARG A 87 -0.29 14.60 9.49
CA ARG A 87 -1.35 15.58 9.25
C ARG A 87 -2.70 15.08 9.75
N VAL A 88 -3.58 16.01 10.07
CA VAL A 88 -4.96 15.72 10.49
C VAL A 88 -5.95 16.50 9.64
N LEU A 89 -7.12 15.90 9.42
CA LEU A 89 -8.28 16.53 8.80
C LEU A 89 -9.22 17.01 9.90
N LEU A 90 -9.50 18.30 9.94
CA LEU A 90 -10.61 18.88 10.70
C LEU A 90 -11.84 18.91 9.80
N ALA A 91 -12.91 18.24 10.21
CA ALA A 91 -14.18 18.25 9.52
C ALA A 91 -15.29 18.78 10.43
N PRO A 92 -16.31 19.50 9.92
CA PRO A 92 -17.46 19.88 10.71
C PRO A 92 -18.12 18.67 11.37
N ALA A 93 -18.60 18.83 12.60
CA ALA A 93 -19.41 17.80 13.23
C ALA A 93 -20.80 17.74 12.55
N ALA A 94 -21.08 16.63 11.87
CA ALA A 94 -22.35 16.40 11.19
C ALA A 94 -23.46 15.98 12.17
N ASP A 95 -24.70 16.37 11.88
CA ASP A 95 -25.90 15.89 12.56
C ASP A 95 -26.42 14.63 11.82
N ILE A 96 -25.93 13.48 12.25
CA ILE A 96 -26.12 12.19 11.60
C ILE A 96 -27.42 11.54 12.09
N ALA A 97 -28.35 11.28 11.18
CA ALA A 97 -29.58 10.56 11.46
C ALA A 97 -29.42 9.04 11.29
N GLU A 98 -28.77 8.62 10.20
CA GLU A 98 -28.55 7.21 9.84
C GLU A 98 -27.18 7.05 9.18
N GLU A 99 -26.52 5.91 9.42
CA GLU A 99 -25.21 5.56 8.85
C GLU A 99 -25.31 4.30 7.99
N TYR A 100 -24.75 4.35 6.79
CA TYR A 100 -24.71 3.25 5.83
C TYR A 100 -23.27 2.93 5.44
N TYR A 101 -23.05 1.72 4.96
CA TYR A 101 -21.82 1.31 4.30
C TYR A 101 -22.06 1.17 2.80
N PHE A 102 -21.14 1.68 1.98
CA PHE A 102 -21.21 1.53 0.53
C PHE A 102 -19.81 1.34 -0.09
N SER A 103 -19.68 0.41 -1.03
CA SER A 103 -18.48 0.31 -1.87
C SER A 103 -18.71 -0.27 -3.26
N PHE A 104 -17.80 0.08 -4.17
CA PHE A 104 -17.54 -0.60 -5.44
C PHE A 104 -16.11 -1.15 -5.42
N LEU A 105 -15.94 -2.38 -5.93
CA LEU A 105 -14.64 -3.02 -6.03
C LEU A 105 -14.55 -3.95 -7.25
N VAL A 106 -13.32 -4.30 -7.62
CA VAL A 106 -13.05 -5.37 -8.60
C VAL A 106 -13.19 -6.73 -7.91
N ASP A 107 -14.19 -7.51 -8.31
CA ASP A 107 -14.37 -8.89 -7.88
C ASP A 107 -13.50 -9.82 -8.73
N ARG A 108 -12.33 -10.16 -8.16
CA ARG A 108 -11.35 -11.04 -8.81
C ARG A 108 -11.87 -12.46 -9.01
N ALA A 109 -12.76 -12.96 -8.16
CA ALA A 109 -13.25 -14.34 -8.25
C ALA A 109 -14.21 -14.49 -9.42
N ASN A 110 -15.12 -13.53 -9.58
CA ASN A 110 -16.10 -13.53 -10.68
C ASN A 110 -15.57 -12.84 -11.95
N ARG A 111 -14.46 -12.10 -11.85
CA ARG A 111 -13.84 -11.29 -12.92
C ARG A 111 -14.78 -10.20 -13.40
N ASP A 112 -15.41 -9.53 -12.44
CA ASP A 112 -16.41 -8.50 -12.69
C ASP A 112 -16.30 -7.37 -11.65
N TYR A 113 -17.19 -6.37 -11.71
CA TYR A 113 -17.34 -5.37 -10.67
C TYR A 113 -18.45 -5.76 -9.69
N LEU A 114 -18.26 -5.40 -8.42
CA LEU A 114 -19.20 -5.70 -7.34
C LEU A 114 -19.49 -4.45 -6.53
N CYS A 115 -20.78 -4.22 -6.25
CA CYS A 115 -21.23 -3.32 -5.20
C CYS A 115 -21.46 -4.10 -3.90
N ILE A 116 -20.92 -3.60 -2.79
CA ILE A 116 -21.26 -4.05 -1.44
C ILE A 116 -21.91 -2.89 -0.71
N ALA A 117 -23.10 -3.10 -0.15
CA ALA A 117 -23.82 -2.07 0.57
C ALA A 117 -24.57 -2.65 1.79
N SER A 118 -24.72 -1.85 2.85
CA SER A 118 -25.38 -2.27 4.09
C SER A 118 -25.96 -1.09 4.85
N THR A 119 -27.09 -1.29 5.55
CA THR A 119 -27.63 -0.32 6.51
C THR A 119 -26.88 -0.31 7.84
N GLU A 120 -25.87 -1.15 8.00
CA GLU A 120 -24.96 -1.15 9.14
C GLU A 120 -23.66 -0.41 8.77
N GLY A 121 -23.74 0.93 8.74
CA GLY A 121 -22.58 1.81 8.54
C GLY A 121 -21.80 2.11 9.82
N GLY A 122 -20.64 2.75 9.68
CA GLY A 122 -19.82 3.22 10.81
C GLY A 122 -19.01 2.12 11.50
N VAL A 123 -19.09 0.88 11.00
CA VAL A 123 -18.35 -0.30 11.48
C VAL A 123 -17.58 -0.96 10.34
N GLU A 124 -16.62 -1.83 10.65
CA GLU A 124 -15.85 -2.57 9.64
C GLU A 124 -16.80 -3.57 8.94
N ILE A 125 -16.87 -3.54 7.61
CA ILE A 125 -17.83 -4.36 6.86
C ILE A 125 -17.53 -5.86 6.98
N GLU A 126 -16.28 -6.22 7.23
CA GLU A 126 -15.86 -7.59 7.49
C GLU A 126 -16.48 -8.12 8.80
N GLU A 127 -16.64 -7.26 9.81
CA GLU A 127 -17.29 -7.63 11.07
C GLU A 127 -18.78 -7.90 10.84
N VAL A 128 -19.45 -7.07 10.04
CA VAL A 128 -20.84 -7.28 9.63
C VAL A 128 -20.96 -8.57 8.81
N ALA A 129 -20.03 -8.83 7.89
CA ALA A 129 -20.06 -10.04 7.07
C ALA A 129 -19.96 -11.33 7.88
N HIS A 130 -19.30 -11.28 9.04
CA HIS A 130 -19.21 -12.40 9.96
C HIS A 130 -20.40 -12.51 10.92
N THR A 131 -20.94 -11.38 11.39
CA THR A 131 -21.95 -11.35 12.47
C THR A 131 -23.39 -11.22 11.97
N ASN A 132 -23.61 -10.48 10.88
CA ASN A 132 -24.90 -10.29 10.23
C ASN A 132 -24.76 -10.26 8.69
N PRO A 133 -24.43 -11.40 8.05
CA PRO A 133 -24.21 -11.46 6.59
C PRO A 133 -25.44 -11.06 5.77
N ASP A 134 -26.65 -11.22 6.33
CA ASP A 134 -27.92 -10.89 5.68
C ASP A 134 -28.16 -9.37 5.56
N ALA A 135 -27.47 -8.55 6.35
CA ALA A 135 -27.49 -7.09 6.22
C ALA A 135 -26.68 -6.58 5.01
N ILE A 136 -25.91 -7.45 4.35
CA ILE A 136 -25.01 -7.06 3.27
C ILE A 136 -25.62 -7.41 1.91
N ALA A 137 -26.01 -6.37 1.18
CA ALA A 137 -26.32 -6.45 -0.23
C ALA A 137 -25.04 -6.63 -1.05
N ARG A 138 -25.07 -7.56 -2.00
CA ARG A 138 -24.01 -7.82 -2.98
C ARG A 138 -24.62 -7.78 -4.37
N VAL A 139 -24.28 -6.77 -5.16
CA VAL A 139 -24.88 -6.55 -6.48
C VAL A 139 -23.77 -6.53 -7.53
N ALA A 140 -23.79 -7.52 -8.42
CA ALA A 140 -22.85 -7.58 -9.55
C ALA A 140 -23.21 -6.51 -10.59
N ILE A 141 -22.17 -5.96 -11.22
CA ILE A 141 -22.27 -4.87 -12.19
C ILE A 141 -21.64 -5.33 -13.50
N ASP A 142 -22.45 -5.44 -14.55
CA ASP A 142 -21.96 -5.79 -15.89
C ASP A 142 -20.97 -4.71 -16.37
N PRO A 143 -19.74 -5.07 -16.79
CA PRO A 143 -18.71 -4.10 -17.13
C PRO A 143 -18.97 -3.39 -18.47
N ALA A 144 -19.83 -3.95 -19.33
CA ALA A 144 -20.22 -3.35 -20.59
C ALA A 144 -21.30 -2.27 -20.42
N VAL A 145 -22.09 -2.34 -19.34
CA VAL A 145 -23.19 -1.41 -19.06
C VAL A 145 -22.81 -0.43 -17.95
N GLY A 146 -22.16 -0.91 -16.89
CA GLY A 146 -21.88 -0.15 -15.67
C GLY A 146 -23.12 0.08 -14.81
N VAL A 147 -23.12 1.17 -14.05
CA VAL A 147 -24.23 1.55 -13.17
C VAL A 147 -25.08 2.63 -13.83
N ASP A 148 -26.10 2.20 -14.56
CA ASP A 148 -27.16 3.06 -15.08
C ASP A 148 -28.27 3.30 -14.04
N ASP A 149 -29.35 3.98 -14.42
CA ASP A 149 -30.49 4.26 -13.54
C ASP A 149 -31.14 2.98 -12.98
N ALA A 150 -31.24 1.93 -13.80
CA ALA A 150 -31.86 0.68 -13.39
C ALA A 150 -30.98 -0.07 -12.39
N LYS A 151 -29.66 -0.13 -12.65
CA LYS A 151 -28.68 -0.75 -11.75
C LYS A 151 -28.54 0.04 -10.44
N ALA A 152 -28.57 1.38 -10.48
CA ALA A 152 -28.56 2.21 -9.28
C ALA A 152 -29.81 1.95 -8.40
N ALA A 153 -31.00 1.87 -9.02
CA ALA A 153 -32.23 1.54 -8.30
C ALA A 153 -32.21 0.12 -7.72
N GLU A 154 -31.63 -0.85 -8.44
CA GLU A 154 -31.40 -2.22 -7.94
C GLU A 154 -30.50 -2.22 -6.69
N ILE A 155 -29.39 -1.48 -6.73
CA ILE A 155 -28.46 -1.35 -5.60
C ILE A 155 -29.17 -0.73 -4.38
N VAL A 156 -29.86 0.39 -4.57
CA VAL A 156 -30.57 1.09 -3.48
C VAL A 156 -31.65 0.20 -2.86
N ALA A 157 -32.42 -0.51 -3.69
CA ALA A 157 -33.45 -1.43 -3.21
C ALA A 157 -32.86 -2.64 -2.47
N ALA A 158 -31.80 -3.24 -3.00
CA ALA A 158 -31.13 -4.39 -2.37
C ALA A 158 -30.48 -4.01 -1.03
N ALA A 159 -29.88 -2.82 -0.94
CA ALA A 159 -29.22 -2.30 0.24
C ALA A 159 -30.18 -1.77 1.31
N GLY A 160 -31.47 -1.57 0.99
CA GLY A 160 -32.43 -0.92 1.89
C GLY A 160 -32.14 0.55 2.13
N PHE A 161 -31.49 1.23 1.19
CA PHE A 161 -31.15 2.65 1.28
C PHE A 161 -32.39 3.54 1.09
N PRO A 162 -32.37 4.78 1.61
CA PRO A 162 -33.45 5.73 1.40
C PRO A 162 -33.56 6.12 -0.08
N ALA A 163 -34.77 6.44 -0.52
CA ALA A 163 -35.01 6.97 -1.86
C ALA A 163 -34.19 8.24 -2.11
N GLY A 164 -33.64 8.38 -3.32
CA GLY A 164 -32.74 9.48 -3.69
C GLY A 164 -31.25 9.13 -3.58
N ALA A 165 -30.90 7.96 -3.01
CA ALA A 165 -29.54 7.46 -2.98
C ALA A 165 -28.98 7.10 -4.37
N GLU A 166 -29.84 6.89 -5.37
CA GLU A 166 -29.47 6.46 -6.72
C GLU A 166 -28.48 7.43 -7.38
N ASP A 167 -28.64 8.73 -7.12
CA ASP A 167 -27.75 9.77 -7.65
C ASP A 167 -26.34 9.66 -7.06
N VAL A 168 -26.23 9.44 -5.76
CA VAL A 168 -24.95 9.25 -5.07
C VAL A 168 -24.27 7.98 -5.56
N VAL A 169 -25.03 6.89 -5.70
CA VAL A 169 -24.54 5.60 -6.21
C VAL A 169 -23.94 5.75 -7.62
N ARG A 170 -24.64 6.42 -8.55
CA ARG A 170 -24.13 6.68 -9.90
C ARG A 170 -22.87 7.55 -9.89
N LYS A 171 -22.83 8.61 -9.09
CA LYS A 171 -21.65 9.49 -9.02
C LYS A 171 -20.43 8.78 -8.44
N LEU A 172 -20.61 7.91 -7.44
CA LEU A 172 -19.52 7.07 -6.93
C LEU A 172 -19.04 6.05 -7.96
N TRP A 173 -19.93 5.58 -8.83
CA TRP A 173 -19.56 4.74 -9.96
C TRP A 173 -18.75 5.53 -11.00
N ASP A 174 -19.15 6.76 -11.29
CA ASP A 174 -18.39 7.66 -12.18
C ASP A 174 -16.98 7.89 -11.65
N VAL A 175 -16.82 8.11 -10.34
CA VAL A 175 -15.48 8.17 -9.69
C VAL A 175 -14.72 6.87 -9.92
N PHE A 176 -15.34 5.72 -9.65
CA PHE A 176 -14.70 4.42 -9.75
C PHE A 176 -14.15 4.15 -11.16
N VAL A 177 -14.95 4.43 -12.20
CA VAL A 177 -14.56 4.18 -13.59
C VAL A 177 -13.61 5.26 -14.11
N ALA A 178 -13.90 6.54 -13.89
CA ALA A 178 -13.15 7.64 -14.48
C ALA A 178 -11.74 7.76 -13.90
N GLU A 179 -11.52 7.33 -12.65
CA GLU A 179 -10.22 7.38 -11.99
C GLU A 179 -9.48 6.03 -12.03
N ASP A 180 -9.99 5.02 -12.75
CA ASP A 180 -9.45 3.66 -12.74
C ASP A 180 -9.23 3.12 -11.31
N ALA A 181 -10.26 3.28 -10.48
CA ALA A 181 -10.21 2.77 -9.12
C ALA A 181 -10.38 1.25 -9.11
N SER A 182 -9.65 0.60 -8.20
CA SER A 182 -9.86 -0.79 -7.82
C SER A 182 -10.81 -0.92 -6.61
N LEU A 183 -10.96 0.16 -5.84
CA LEU A 183 -11.88 0.30 -4.72
C LEU A 183 -12.35 1.75 -4.60
N VAL A 184 -13.66 1.94 -4.46
CA VAL A 184 -14.27 3.17 -3.92
C VAL A 184 -15.16 2.73 -2.76
N GLU A 185 -14.86 3.19 -1.55
CA GLU A 185 -15.59 2.87 -0.33
C GLU A 185 -15.95 4.16 0.40
N VAL A 186 -17.19 4.22 0.89
CA VAL A 186 -17.75 5.30 1.70
C VAL A 186 -18.28 4.68 2.98
N ASN A 187 -17.59 4.92 4.09
CA ASN A 187 -17.94 4.38 5.40
C ASN A 187 -17.66 5.36 6.54
N PRO A 188 -18.67 6.10 7.05
CA PRO A 188 -20.08 5.99 6.69
C PRO A 188 -20.47 6.87 5.49
N LEU A 189 -21.39 6.35 4.67
CA LEU A 189 -22.33 7.18 3.90
C LEU A 189 -23.44 7.56 4.88
N VAL A 190 -23.69 8.85 5.11
CA VAL A 190 -24.64 9.28 6.14
C VAL A 190 -25.87 9.92 5.54
N LYS A 191 -27.02 9.75 6.21
CA LYS A 191 -28.17 10.63 6.03
C LYS A 191 -28.17 11.65 7.15
N LEU A 192 -28.14 12.92 6.78
CA LEU A 192 -28.20 14.04 7.71
C LEU A 192 -29.63 14.26 8.24
N GLY A 193 -29.76 15.05 9.29
CA GLY A 193 -31.06 15.41 9.88
C GLY A 193 -32.06 16.08 8.93
N ASP A 194 -31.57 16.73 7.87
CA ASP A 194 -32.40 17.33 6.81
C ASP A 194 -32.79 16.34 5.69
N GLY A 195 -32.32 15.09 5.78
CA GLY A 195 -32.58 14.00 4.85
C GLY A 195 -31.59 13.92 3.68
N THR A 196 -30.62 14.83 3.56
CA THR A 196 -29.58 14.72 2.52
C THR A 196 -28.61 13.58 2.81
N LEU A 197 -28.10 12.94 1.76
CA LEU A 197 -27.06 11.93 1.85
C LEU A 197 -25.69 12.58 1.62
N GLU A 198 -24.70 12.17 2.40
CA GLU A 198 -23.34 12.69 2.33
C GLU A 198 -22.29 11.60 2.57
N ALA A 199 -21.23 11.60 1.76
CA ALA A 199 -20.04 10.78 2.01
C ALA A 199 -19.20 11.39 3.15
N LEU A 200 -19.38 10.93 4.38
CA LEU A 200 -18.72 11.53 5.54
C LEU A 200 -17.23 11.16 5.61
N ASP A 201 -16.90 9.95 5.18
CA ASP A 201 -15.55 9.38 5.06
C ASP A 201 -15.42 8.68 3.70
N GLY A 202 -14.18 8.47 3.26
CA GLY A 202 -13.91 7.91 1.94
C GLY A 202 -12.57 7.19 1.90
N LYS A 203 -12.57 6.02 1.27
CA LYS A 203 -11.37 5.26 0.94
C LYS A 203 -11.39 4.93 -0.54
N VAL A 204 -10.33 5.31 -1.24
CA VAL A 204 -10.17 5.06 -2.67
C VAL A 204 -8.81 4.44 -2.91
N SER A 205 -8.81 3.34 -3.65
CA SER A 205 -7.60 2.68 -4.15
C SER A 205 -7.59 2.76 -5.67
N LEU A 206 -6.59 3.43 -6.23
CA LEU A 206 -6.38 3.64 -7.67
C LEU A 206 -5.48 2.52 -8.23
N ASP A 207 -5.72 2.08 -9.47
CA ASP A 207 -4.83 1.14 -10.16
C ASP A 207 -3.58 1.84 -10.69
N ASP A 208 -2.42 1.49 -10.12
CA ASP A 208 -1.14 2.07 -10.51
C ASP A 208 -0.78 1.79 -11.98
N ASN A 209 -1.32 0.71 -12.56
CA ASN A 209 -1.12 0.39 -13.98
C ASN A 209 -1.83 1.38 -14.91
N ALA A 210 -2.81 2.15 -14.43
CA ALA A 210 -3.51 3.16 -15.19
C ALA A 210 -2.88 4.57 -15.07
N SER A 211 -1.83 4.73 -14.25
CA SER A 211 -1.18 6.03 -14.01
C SER A 211 -0.75 6.77 -15.29
N TYR A 212 -0.40 6.04 -16.36
CA TYR A 212 0.00 6.64 -17.64
C TYR A 212 -1.07 7.52 -18.31
N ARG A 213 -2.35 7.33 -17.94
CA ARG A 213 -3.48 8.13 -18.46
C ARG A 213 -4.09 9.06 -17.41
N HIS A 214 -3.49 9.12 -16.21
CA HIS A 214 -3.95 9.92 -15.07
C HIS A 214 -2.82 10.78 -14.51
N ALA A 215 -2.39 11.78 -15.27
CA ALA A 215 -1.30 12.67 -14.85
C ALA A 215 -1.57 13.36 -13.50
N ASP A 216 -2.84 13.64 -13.20
CA ASP A 216 -3.26 14.31 -11.97
C ASP A 216 -3.10 13.45 -10.71
N HIS A 217 -2.99 12.11 -10.85
CA HIS A 217 -2.79 11.20 -9.71
C HIS A 217 -1.45 11.40 -9.02
N ALA A 218 -0.45 11.93 -9.71
CA ALA A 218 0.85 12.25 -9.12
C ALA A 218 0.73 13.26 -7.96
N GLY A 219 -0.33 14.08 -7.94
CA GLY A 219 -0.62 15.00 -6.84
C GLY A 219 -1.10 14.30 -5.55
N PHE A 220 -1.52 13.04 -5.64
CA PHE A 220 -1.99 12.28 -4.49
C PHE A 220 -0.88 11.54 -3.73
N GLU A 221 0.28 11.37 -4.34
CA GLU A 221 1.40 10.65 -3.75
C GLU A 221 1.93 11.35 -2.50
N ASP A 222 1.97 10.62 -1.39
CA ASP A 222 2.62 11.06 -0.17
C ASP A 222 4.09 10.64 -0.19
N LYS A 223 4.93 11.47 -0.82
CA LYS A 223 6.37 11.23 -0.92
C LYS A 223 7.09 11.29 0.42
N ALA A 224 6.49 11.93 1.43
CA ALA A 224 7.11 12.09 2.76
C ALA A 224 6.97 10.83 3.63
N ALA A 225 6.06 9.91 3.27
CA ALA A 225 5.81 8.68 4.01
C ALA A 225 6.57 7.45 3.48
N ALA A 226 7.17 7.51 2.29
CA ALA A 226 7.90 6.38 1.73
C ALA A 226 9.22 6.12 2.50
N ASP A 227 9.57 4.84 2.71
CA ASP A 227 10.90 4.49 3.22
C ASP A 227 11.96 5.01 2.24
N PRO A 228 13.07 5.64 2.70
CA PRO A 228 14.08 6.17 1.81
C PRO A 228 14.67 5.14 0.83
N LEU A 229 14.71 3.86 1.21
CA LEU A 229 15.16 2.78 0.34
C LEU A 229 14.10 2.40 -0.70
N GLU A 230 12.82 2.41 -0.34
CA GLU A 230 11.71 2.21 -1.28
C GLU A 230 11.66 3.33 -2.32
N ALA A 231 11.81 4.59 -1.89
CA ALA A 231 11.90 5.74 -2.79
C ALA A 231 13.12 5.63 -3.73
N ALA A 232 14.30 5.30 -3.19
CA ALA A 232 15.51 5.12 -4.00
C ALA A 232 15.42 3.92 -4.96
N ALA A 233 14.65 2.89 -4.62
CA ALA A 233 14.36 1.77 -5.51
C ALA A 233 13.43 2.17 -6.65
N GLN A 234 12.35 2.88 -6.32
CA GLN A 234 11.38 3.38 -7.30
C GLN A 234 12.04 4.30 -8.34
N ASP A 235 12.92 5.22 -7.91
CA ASP A 235 13.70 6.09 -8.81
C ASP A 235 14.57 5.31 -9.81
N LYS A 236 14.93 4.07 -9.46
CA LYS A 236 15.72 3.15 -10.29
C LYS A 236 14.85 2.12 -11.03
N GLY A 237 13.53 2.22 -10.93
CA GLY A 237 12.58 1.28 -11.55
C GLY A 237 12.61 -0.12 -10.93
N LEU A 238 12.93 -0.23 -9.64
CA LEU A 238 13.01 -1.50 -8.92
C LEU A 238 11.77 -1.72 -8.04
N ASN A 239 11.27 -2.95 -8.03
CA ASN A 239 10.18 -3.35 -7.12
C ASN A 239 10.80 -3.78 -5.78
N TYR A 240 10.78 -2.88 -4.79
CA TYR A 240 11.36 -3.10 -3.47
C TYR A 240 10.32 -2.89 -2.38
N VAL A 241 10.34 -3.73 -1.35
CA VAL A 241 9.56 -3.54 -0.12
C VAL A 241 10.45 -3.84 1.07
N LYS A 242 10.53 -2.92 2.02
CA LYS A 242 11.31 -3.14 3.25
C LYS A 242 10.58 -4.08 4.21
N LEU A 243 11.32 -5.00 4.82
CA LEU A 243 10.84 -5.89 5.88
C LEU A 243 11.74 -5.74 7.12
N ASP A 244 11.34 -6.33 8.24
CA ASP A 244 12.16 -6.39 9.47
C ASP A 244 12.94 -7.71 9.52
N GLY A 245 14.22 -7.66 9.17
CA GLY A 245 15.08 -8.83 9.06
C GLY A 245 16.54 -8.49 8.74
N SER A 246 17.36 -9.51 8.53
CA SER A 246 18.81 -9.36 8.37
C SER A 246 19.38 -9.99 7.10
N VAL A 247 18.61 -10.78 6.34
CA VAL A 247 19.04 -11.33 5.04
C VAL A 247 18.43 -10.51 3.92
N GLY A 248 19.25 -9.73 3.22
CA GLY A 248 18.82 -8.97 2.05
C GLY A 248 18.55 -9.89 0.87
N ILE A 249 17.39 -9.78 0.22
CA ILE A 249 17.01 -10.66 -0.90
C ILE A 249 17.08 -9.90 -2.21
N ILE A 250 17.65 -10.54 -3.23
CA ILE A 250 17.58 -10.10 -4.63
C ILE A 250 17.21 -11.31 -5.48
N GLY A 251 16.16 -11.20 -6.28
CA GLY A 251 15.82 -12.24 -7.26
C GLY A 251 15.03 -11.70 -8.43
N ASN A 252 14.74 -12.55 -9.41
CA ASN A 252 13.99 -12.19 -10.61
C ASN A 252 12.63 -12.90 -10.66
N GLY A 253 11.59 -12.12 -10.86
CA GLY A 253 10.19 -12.55 -10.85
C GLY A 253 9.62 -12.62 -9.44
N ALA A 254 8.55 -11.86 -9.19
CA ALA A 254 7.90 -11.73 -7.89
C ALA A 254 7.61 -13.08 -7.19
N GLY A 255 7.16 -14.10 -7.93
CA GLY A 255 6.91 -15.43 -7.37
C GLY A 255 8.16 -16.10 -6.79
N LEU A 256 9.29 -16.04 -7.51
CA LEU A 256 10.56 -16.62 -7.03
C LEU A 256 11.10 -15.83 -5.84
N VAL A 257 10.98 -14.49 -5.87
CA VAL A 257 11.42 -13.64 -4.76
C VAL A 257 10.61 -13.95 -3.50
N MET A 258 9.28 -14.04 -3.60
CA MET A 258 8.42 -14.43 -2.47
C MET A 258 8.79 -15.81 -1.92
N SER A 259 8.95 -16.82 -2.78
CA SER A 259 9.42 -18.13 -2.32
C SER A 259 10.81 -18.09 -1.70
N THR A 260 11.65 -17.13 -2.11
CA THR A 260 12.98 -16.90 -1.51
C THR A 260 12.87 -16.33 -0.10
N LEU A 261 11.92 -15.44 0.15
CA LEU A 261 11.60 -14.97 1.50
C LEU A 261 11.21 -16.14 2.41
N ASP A 262 10.34 -17.02 1.91
CA ASP A 262 9.81 -18.15 2.67
C ASP A 262 10.90 -19.15 3.06
N VAL A 263 11.75 -19.57 2.11
CA VAL A 263 12.84 -20.53 2.42
C VAL A 263 13.91 -19.92 3.33
N VAL A 264 14.15 -18.60 3.26
CA VAL A 264 15.07 -17.91 4.17
C VAL A 264 14.47 -17.81 5.56
N ALA A 265 13.19 -17.48 5.68
CA ALA A 265 12.49 -17.47 6.96
C ALA A 265 12.50 -18.86 7.61
N TYR A 266 12.23 -19.92 6.82
CA TYR A 266 12.27 -21.30 7.29
C TYR A 266 13.68 -21.71 7.74
N ALA A 267 14.70 -21.48 6.92
CA ALA A 267 16.08 -21.80 7.29
C ALA A 267 16.55 -20.98 8.50
N GLY A 268 16.10 -19.74 8.63
CA GLY A 268 16.41 -18.84 9.73
C GLY A 268 15.91 -19.32 11.10
N GLU A 269 14.92 -20.22 11.16
CA GLU A 269 14.50 -20.86 12.42
C GLU A 269 15.66 -21.59 13.11
N GLU A 270 16.54 -22.22 12.33
CA GLU A 270 17.74 -22.90 12.85
C GLU A 270 18.84 -21.93 13.31
N PHE A 271 18.81 -20.69 12.81
CA PHE A 271 19.83 -19.66 13.03
C PHE A 271 19.33 -18.52 13.92
N GLY A 272 18.53 -18.83 14.93
CA GLY A 272 18.09 -17.84 15.93
C GLY A 272 16.93 -16.95 15.46
N GLY A 273 16.14 -17.42 14.49
CA GLY A 273 14.98 -16.69 13.96
C GLY A 273 15.37 -15.57 12.99
N VAL A 274 16.47 -15.73 12.26
CA VAL A 274 16.88 -14.84 11.17
C VAL A 274 15.77 -14.74 10.12
N LYS A 275 15.53 -13.54 9.60
CA LYS A 275 14.44 -13.25 8.65
C LYS A 275 14.93 -12.50 7.42
N PRO A 276 14.21 -12.60 6.30
CA PRO A 276 14.45 -11.74 5.15
C PRO A 276 14.22 -10.26 5.52
N ALA A 277 15.11 -9.39 5.06
CA ALA A 277 15.12 -7.96 5.35
C ALA A 277 14.32 -7.14 4.33
N ASN A 278 14.01 -7.72 3.17
CA ASN A 278 13.30 -7.01 2.10
C ASN A 278 12.76 -8.00 1.06
N PHE A 279 11.84 -7.51 0.23
CA PHE A 279 11.56 -8.01 -1.11
C PHE A 279 12.30 -7.13 -2.13
N LEU A 280 12.94 -7.74 -3.14
CA LEU A 280 13.47 -7.00 -4.31
C LEU A 280 13.38 -7.87 -5.56
N ASP A 281 12.53 -7.46 -6.50
CA ASP A 281 12.42 -8.07 -7.83
C ASP A 281 13.09 -7.19 -8.89
N ILE A 282 14.11 -7.74 -9.55
CA ILE A 282 14.85 -7.09 -10.65
C ILE A 282 14.18 -7.30 -12.03
N GLY A 283 13.08 -8.05 -12.10
CA GLY A 283 12.32 -8.32 -13.31
C GLY A 283 12.93 -9.39 -14.23
N GLY A 284 12.20 -9.77 -15.27
CA GLY A 284 12.58 -10.86 -16.19
C GLY A 284 13.70 -10.54 -17.19
N GLY A 285 14.10 -9.27 -17.33
CA GLY A 285 15.10 -8.78 -18.29
C GLY A 285 16.23 -7.98 -17.64
N ALA A 286 16.63 -8.34 -16.42
CA ALA A 286 17.58 -7.57 -15.63
C ALA A 286 18.94 -7.46 -16.31
N SER A 287 19.42 -6.22 -16.48
CA SER A 287 20.76 -5.92 -16.96
C SER A 287 21.78 -5.91 -15.81
N ALA A 288 23.06 -5.85 -16.15
CA ALA A 288 24.13 -5.65 -15.16
C ALA A 288 23.91 -4.38 -14.32
N GLU A 289 23.37 -3.31 -14.92
CA GLU A 289 23.05 -2.06 -14.24
C GLU A 289 21.90 -2.23 -13.23
N VAL A 290 20.82 -2.93 -13.61
CA VAL A 290 19.70 -3.21 -12.70
C VAL A 290 20.19 -4.01 -11.48
N MET A 291 21.04 -5.02 -11.70
CA MET A 291 21.64 -5.80 -10.62
C MET A 291 22.51 -4.94 -9.69
N ALA A 292 23.34 -4.06 -10.26
CA ALA A 292 24.18 -3.16 -9.47
C ALA A 292 23.36 -2.15 -8.67
N ASN A 293 22.30 -1.62 -9.26
CA ASN A 293 21.35 -0.74 -8.60
C ASN A 293 20.66 -1.43 -7.42
N GLY A 294 20.19 -2.66 -7.62
CA GLY A 294 19.59 -3.47 -6.56
C GLY A 294 20.56 -3.74 -5.42
N LEU A 295 21.78 -4.20 -5.75
CA LEU A 295 22.80 -4.48 -4.74
C LEU A 295 23.17 -3.23 -3.92
N GLY A 296 23.27 -2.07 -4.57
CA GLY A 296 23.55 -0.80 -3.89
C GLY A 296 22.48 -0.41 -2.86
N ILE A 297 21.20 -0.72 -3.12
CA ILE A 297 20.10 -0.48 -2.17
C ILE A 297 20.23 -1.40 -0.97
N ILE A 298 20.39 -2.71 -1.21
CA ILE A 298 20.45 -3.73 -0.16
C ILE A 298 21.66 -3.55 0.75
N LEU A 299 22.82 -3.25 0.17
CA LEU A 299 24.04 -3.01 0.93
C LEU A 299 23.96 -1.69 1.71
N GLY A 300 23.16 -0.72 1.27
CA GLY A 300 22.88 0.52 2.00
C GLY A 300 22.02 0.33 3.27
N ASP A 301 21.25 -0.76 3.37
CA ASP A 301 20.37 -0.97 4.51
C ASP A 301 21.13 -1.50 5.75
N ALA A 302 21.14 -0.73 6.84
CA ALA A 302 21.94 -1.02 8.03
C ALA A 302 21.53 -2.31 8.78
N GLN A 303 20.29 -2.78 8.61
CA GLN A 303 19.82 -4.04 9.22
C GLN A 303 20.36 -5.28 8.52
N VAL A 304 20.71 -5.16 7.23
CA VAL A 304 21.17 -6.30 6.43
C VAL A 304 22.56 -6.73 6.90
N ARG A 305 22.72 -8.04 7.13
CA ARG A 305 23.96 -8.72 7.56
C ARG A 305 24.51 -9.69 6.52
N SER A 306 23.67 -10.23 5.65
CA SER A 306 24.06 -11.01 4.47
C SER A 306 23.10 -10.74 3.32
N VAL A 307 23.50 -11.05 2.09
CA VAL A 307 22.66 -10.90 0.89
C VAL A 307 22.50 -12.25 0.21
N PHE A 308 21.27 -12.65 -0.09
CA PHE A 308 20.97 -13.81 -0.92
C PHE A 308 20.49 -13.35 -2.30
N VAL A 309 21.31 -13.60 -3.32
CA VAL A 309 20.97 -13.42 -4.73
C VAL A 309 20.50 -14.75 -5.30
N ASN A 310 19.20 -14.87 -5.57
CA ASN A 310 18.58 -16.07 -6.13
C ASN A 310 18.02 -15.78 -7.52
N VAL A 311 18.71 -16.26 -8.55
CA VAL A 311 18.33 -16.00 -9.94
C VAL A 311 18.09 -17.29 -10.70
N PHE A 312 16.92 -17.39 -11.31
CA PHE A 312 16.61 -18.39 -12.32
C PHE A 312 16.66 -17.74 -13.70
N GLY A 313 17.72 -18.04 -14.44
CA GLY A 313 17.99 -17.53 -15.77
C GLY A 313 16.97 -18.03 -16.78
N GLY A 314 16.25 -17.09 -17.39
CA GLY A 314 15.33 -17.32 -18.51
C GLY A 314 15.71 -16.38 -19.65
N ILE A 315 14.95 -15.29 -19.80
CA ILE A 315 15.30 -14.17 -20.68
C ILE A 315 16.59 -13.50 -20.17
N THR A 316 16.67 -13.25 -18.87
CA THR A 316 17.91 -12.82 -18.22
C THR A 316 18.87 -14.01 -18.14
N ALA A 317 20.04 -13.90 -18.76
CA ALA A 317 21.07 -14.94 -18.73
C ALA A 317 21.97 -14.83 -17.49
N CYS A 318 22.38 -15.96 -16.92
CA CYS A 318 23.14 -16.00 -15.67
C CYS A 318 24.53 -15.33 -15.76
N ASP A 319 25.14 -15.29 -16.95
CA ASP A 319 26.38 -14.58 -17.20
C ASP A 319 26.22 -13.06 -17.10
N ALA A 320 25.11 -12.50 -17.61
CA ALA A 320 24.80 -11.08 -17.48
C ALA A 320 24.63 -10.69 -16.00
N VAL A 321 23.93 -11.52 -15.22
CA VAL A 321 23.75 -11.34 -13.77
C VAL A 321 25.08 -11.41 -13.04
N SER A 322 25.91 -12.41 -13.36
CA SER A 322 27.23 -12.59 -12.75
C SER A 322 28.16 -11.40 -13.04
N ASN A 323 28.15 -10.89 -14.28
CA ASN A 323 28.87 -9.67 -14.64
C ASN A 323 28.36 -8.46 -13.87
N GLY A 324 27.03 -8.33 -13.69
CA GLY A 324 26.41 -7.30 -12.86
C GLY A 324 26.88 -7.34 -11.41
N ILE A 325 26.92 -8.52 -10.79
CA ILE A 325 27.45 -8.71 -9.43
C ILE A 325 28.91 -8.26 -9.35
N VAL A 326 29.77 -8.74 -10.26
CA VAL A 326 31.20 -8.40 -10.26
C VAL A 326 31.41 -6.90 -10.47
N GLN A 327 30.68 -6.29 -11.39
CA GLN A 327 30.74 -4.85 -11.66
C GLN A 327 30.27 -4.04 -10.44
N ALA A 328 29.17 -4.45 -9.81
CA ALA A 328 28.62 -3.77 -8.63
C ALA A 328 29.62 -3.79 -7.47
N LEU A 329 30.22 -4.95 -7.17
CA LEU A 329 31.25 -5.08 -6.14
C LEU A 329 32.47 -4.21 -6.45
N ALA A 330 32.90 -4.15 -7.72
CA ALA A 330 34.01 -3.29 -8.13
C ALA A 330 33.71 -1.79 -7.96
N VAL A 331 32.48 -1.35 -8.25
CA VAL A 331 32.04 0.05 -8.09
C VAL A 331 31.88 0.42 -6.63
N LEU A 332 31.33 -0.49 -5.81
CA LEU A 332 31.11 -0.25 -4.40
C LEU A 332 32.40 -0.28 -3.58
N GLY A 333 33.39 -1.07 -4.01
CA GLY A 333 34.68 -1.18 -3.34
C GLY A 333 34.51 -1.53 -1.86
N ASP A 334 35.14 -0.77 -0.97
CA ASP A 334 35.09 -0.98 0.48
C ASP A 334 33.68 -0.82 1.09
N LYS A 335 32.72 -0.26 0.36
CA LYS A 335 31.31 -0.18 0.80
C LYS A 335 30.56 -1.51 0.64
N ALA A 336 31.09 -2.45 -0.14
CA ALA A 336 30.61 -3.80 -0.14
C ALA A 336 31.26 -4.55 1.03
N ASP A 337 30.57 -4.57 2.17
CA ASP A 337 31.08 -5.14 3.42
C ASP A 337 30.28 -6.36 3.91
N LYS A 338 29.20 -6.73 3.19
CA LYS A 338 28.31 -7.85 3.55
C LYS A 338 28.58 -9.06 2.66
N PRO A 339 28.55 -10.29 3.20
CA PRO A 339 28.68 -11.50 2.41
C PRO A 339 27.47 -11.70 1.48
N LEU A 340 27.75 -12.13 0.24
CA LEU A 340 26.78 -12.46 -0.80
C LEU A 340 26.75 -13.97 -1.01
N VAL A 341 25.59 -14.59 -0.81
CA VAL A 341 25.30 -15.94 -1.24
C VAL A 341 24.58 -15.88 -2.57
N VAL A 342 25.09 -16.57 -3.58
CA VAL A 342 24.57 -16.50 -4.94
C VAL A 342 24.15 -17.89 -5.39
N ARG A 343 22.90 -18.03 -5.80
CA ARG A 343 22.38 -19.20 -6.50
C ARG A 343 21.96 -18.81 -7.90
N LEU A 344 22.55 -19.48 -8.90
CA LEU A 344 22.24 -19.33 -10.31
C LEU A 344 21.76 -20.68 -10.87
N ASP A 345 20.70 -20.63 -11.68
CA ASP A 345 20.17 -21.77 -12.43
C ASP A 345 19.60 -21.30 -13.78
N GLY A 346 19.39 -22.21 -14.72
CA GLY A 346 18.79 -21.90 -16.02
C GLY A 346 19.78 -21.42 -17.09
N ASN A 347 19.37 -20.43 -17.88
CA ASN A 347 20.07 -20.02 -19.10
C ASN A 347 21.52 -19.53 -18.84
N ASN A 348 22.49 -20.14 -19.51
CA ASN A 348 23.93 -19.83 -19.43
C ASN A 348 24.54 -19.92 -18.00
N VAL A 349 23.95 -20.77 -17.14
CA VAL A 349 24.39 -20.95 -15.76
C VAL A 349 25.87 -21.33 -15.62
N ASP A 350 26.38 -22.20 -16.50
CA ASP A 350 27.78 -22.64 -16.45
C ASP A 350 28.75 -21.47 -16.66
N GLU A 351 28.46 -20.56 -17.60
CA GLU A 351 29.30 -19.39 -17.81
C GLU A 351 29.16 -18.39 -16.66
N GLY A 352 27.94 -18.18 -16.14
CA GLY A 352 27.73 -17.34 -14.95
C GLY A 352 28.57 -17.82 -13.75
N ARG A 353 28.54 -19.12 -13.47
CA ARG A 353 29.38 -19.73 -12.42
C ARG A 353 30.86 -19.56 -12.70
N ARG A 354 31.31 -19.70 -13.95
CA ARG A 354 32.72 -19.44 -14.35
C ARG A 354 33.12 -17.99 -14.13
N ILE A 355 32.25 -17.03 -14.44
CA ILE A 355 32.51 -15.60 -14.22
C ILE A 355 32.74 -15.32 -12.73
N LEU A 356 31.86 -15.79 -11.86
CA LEU A 356 32.00 -15.62 -10.41
C LEU A 356 33.25 -16.32 -9.88
N ALA A 357 33.54 -17.54 -10.34
CA ALA A 357 34.73 -18.29 -9.96
C ALA A 357 36.04 -17.60 -10.39
N ARG A 358 36.07 -17.00 -11.59
CA ARG A 358 37.23 -16.22 -12.07
C ARG A 358 37.43 -14.93 -11.28
N ALA A 359 36.34 -14.24 -10.93
CA ALA A 359 36.39 -13.05 -10.10
C ALA A 359 36.91 -13.36 -8.69
N ASN A 360 36.57 -14.55 -8.15
CA ASN A 360 37.04 -15.08 -6.87
C ASN A 360 36.96 -14.04 -5.73
N HIS A 361 35.84 -13.31 -5.69
CA HIS A 361 35.65 -12.23 -4.72
C HIS A 361 35.39 -12.82 -3.32
N PRO A 362 36.08 -12.34 -2.26
CA PRO A 362 36.01 -12.96 -0.93
C PRO A 362 34.62 -12.93 -0.29
N LEU A 363 33.77 -11.97 -0.68
CA LEU A 363 32.40 -11.87 -0.19
C LEU A 363 31.42 -12.81 -0.90
N VAL A 364 31.77 -13.40 -2.04
CA VAL A 364 30.82 -14.15 -2.87
C VAL A 364 30.95 -15.64 -2.61
N THR A 365 29.87 -16.26 -2.15
CA THR A 365 29.73 -17.71 -2.01
C THR A 365 28.68 -18.22 -2.99
N VAL A 366 29.07 -19.09 -3.92
CA VAL A 366 28.12 -19.71 -4.87
C VAL A 366 27.58 -21.01 -4.27
N VAL A 367 26.27 -21.19 -4.30
CA VAL A 367 25.58 -22.39 -3.77
C VAL A 367 24.60 -22.92 -4.81
N ASP A 368 24.50 -24.25 -4.92
CA ASP A 368 23.78 -24.92 -6.01
C ASP A 368 22.25 -24.90 -5.83
N THR A 369 21.78 -25.17 -4.61
CA THR A 369 20.35 -25.30 -4.30
C THR A 369 19.83 -24.05 -3.61
N MET A 370 18.54 -23.77 -3.81
CA MET A 370 17.85 -22.67 -3.17
C MET A 370 17.86 -22.81 -1.64
N ASP A 371 17.54 -24.01 -1.11
CA ASP A 371 17.53 -24.27 0.33
C ASP A 371 18.92 -24.15 0.94
N GLY A 372 19.95 -24.68 0.27
CA GLY A 372 21.33 -24.59 0.74
C GLY A 372 21.82 -23.13 0.75
N ALA A 373 21.45 -22.36 -0.26
CA ALA A 373 21.79 -20.94 -0.35
C ALA A 373 21.06 -20.12 0.72
N ALA A 374 19.79 -20.41 0.98
CA ALA A 374 19.01 -19.79 2.05
C ALA A 374 19.60 -20.07 3.43
N ALA A 375 19.91 -21.34 3.74
CA ALA A 375 20.56 -21.72 4.99
C ALA A 375 21.92 -21.05 5.16
N ARG A 376 22.74 -21.01 4.10
CA ARG A 376 24.04 -20.34 4.15
C ARG A 376 23.91 -18.83 4.37
N ALA A 377 22.93 -18.17 3.72
CA ALA A 377 22.70 -16.74 3.91
C ALA A 377 22.22 -16.43 5.33
N ALA A 378 21.31 -17.25 5.89
CA ALA A 378 20.83 -17.11 7.25
C ALA A 378 21.95 -17.34 8.28
N GLU A 379 22.77 -18.37 8.10
CA GLU A 379 23.94 -18.64 8.94
C GLU A 379 24.90 -17.44 8.97
N LEU A 380 25.22 -16.87 7.81
CA LEU A 380 26.11 -15.71 7.70
C LEU A 380 25.50 -14.45 8.33
N ALA A 381 24.18 -14.28 8.26
CA ALA A 381 23.50 -13.17 8.91
C ALA A 381 23.41 -13.31 10.44
N ALA A 382 23.46 -14.52 10.98
CA ALA A 382 23.49 -14.76 12.43
C ALA A 382 24.88 -14.54 13.05
N GLN A 383 25.94 -14.61 12.24
CA GLN A 383 27.34 -14.50 12.68
C GLN A 383 27.88 -13.06 12.69
N ASN A 384 27.23 -12.16 11.96
CA ASN A 384 27.62 -10.75 11.77
C ASN A 384 26.56 -9.81 12.35
#